data_AF-A0A2G4FLW6-F1
#
_entry.id   AF-A0A2G4FLW6-F1
#
_cell.length_a   1.000
_cell.length_b   1.000
_cell.length_c   1.000
_cell.angle_alpha   90.00
_cell.angle_beta   90.00
_cell.angle_gamma   90.00
#
_symmetry.space_group_name_H-M   'P 1'
#
loop_
_entity.id
_entity.type
_entity.pdbx_description
1 polymer ?
#
loop_
_entity_poly.entity_id
_entity_poly.type
_entity_poly.pdbx_seq_one_letter_code
_entity_poly.pdbx_strand_id
1 'polypeptide(L)'
;MIMKLFPLITTVVLLLVSMQLHGEEVKISTAFPGGNVVVEKIDGRTIHLGTDLRGGQPWFYWCFDATVANPGKVLFDLGKPQKIGVRGPAVSIDEGKSWSYLGT
;
A
#
# COMPACT_ATOMS: atom_id res chain seq x y z
N MET A 1 -43.08 -25.92 25.85
CA MET A 1 -41.62 -25.89 26.04
C MET A 1 -40.96 -25.81 24.66
N ILE A 2 -41.01 -24.65 24.02
CA ILE A 2 -40.37 -24.35 22.72
C ILE A 2 -39.61 -23.05 22.98
N MET A 3 -38.32 -23.18 23.28
CA MET A 3 -37.51 -22.10 23.84
C MET A 3 -36.63 -21.52 22.72
N LYS A 4 -37.01 -20.31 22.27
CA LYS A 4 -36.10 -19.20 21.92
C LYS A 4 -34.80 -19.54 21.18
N LEU A 5 -34.85 -20.15 20.00
CA LEU A 5 -33.64 -20.37 19.17
C LEU A 5 -33.45 -19.33 18.05
N PHE A 6 -34.44 -18.47 17.80
CA PHE A 6 -34.42 -17.53 16.68
C PHE A 6 -33.54 -16.27 16.80
N PRO A 7 -33.28 -15.64 17.98
CA PRO A 7 -32.51 -14.41 18.00
C PRO A 7 -31.00 -14.63 17.87
N LEU A 8 -30.50 -15.82 18.26
CA LEU A 8 -29.06 -16.11 18.26
C LEU A 8 -28.50 -16.24 16.84
N ILE A 9 -29.26 -16.86 15.93
CA ILE A 9 -28.85 -17.07 14.54
C ILE A 9 -28.76 -15.72 13.80
N THR A 10 -29.68 -14.79 14.06
CA THR A 10 -29.67 -13.47 13.43
C THR A 10 -28.51 -12.59 13.92
N THR A 11 -28.17 -12.65 15.22
CA THR A 11 -27.04 -11.89 15.79
C THR A 11 -25.68 -12.41 15.29
N VAL A 12 -25.52 -13.74 15.16
CA VAL A 12 -24.28 -14.34 14.63
C VAL A 12 -24.07 -13.99 13.15
N VAL A 13 -25.14 -13.97 12.36
CA VAL A 13 -25.06 -13.55 10.94
C VAL A 13 -24.70 -12.07 10.80
N LEU A 14 -25.21 -11.19 11.67
CA LEU A 14 -24.84 -9.76 11.65
C LEU A 14 -23.37 -9.52 12.02
N LEU A 15 -22.83 -10.29 12.98
CA LEU A 15 -21.43 -10.19 13.38
C LEU A 15 -20.47 -10.64 12.27
N LEU A 16 -20.83 -11.70 11.52
CA LEU A 16 -20.05 -12.21 10.40
C LEU A 16 -20.03 -11.25 9.19
N VAL A 17 -21.11 -10.49 8.96
CA VAL A 17 -21.17 -9.46 7.90
C VAL A 17 -20.31 -8.24 8.23
N SER A 18 -20.11 -7.92 9.52
CA SER A 18 -19.26 -6.79 9.93
C SER A 18 -17.76 -7.02 9.79
N MET A 19 -17.30 -8.26 9.54
CA MET A 19 -15.86 -8.55 9.53
C MET A 19 -15.14 -8.16 8.23
N GLN A 20 -15.82 -8.00 7.09
CA GLN A 20 -15.12 -7.80 5.82
C GLN A 20 -15.64 -6.59 5.05
N LEU A 21 -15.00 -5.44 5.31
CA LEU A 21 -14.69 -4.38 4.34
C LEU A 21 -13.64 -3.45 4.96
N HIS A 22 -12.50 -4.02 5.41
CA HIS A 22 -11.31 -3.20 5.53
C HIS A 22 -10.81 -2.96 4.10
N GLY A 23 -11.19 -1.83 3.50
CA GLY A 23 -10.48 -1.34 2.33
C GLY A 23 -8.98 -1.29 2.67
N GLU A 24 -8.12 -1.65 1.71
CA GLU A 24 -6.67 -1.58 1.93
C GLU A 24 -6.30 -0.18 2.41
N GLU A 25 -5.67 -0.09 3.59
CA GLU A 25 -5.29 1.19 4.20
C GLU A 25 -4.31 1.96 3.30
N VAL A 26 -3.45 1.24 2.59
CA VAL A 26 -2.52 1.74 1.59
C VAL A 26 -2.63 0.85 0.36
N LYS A 27 -2.89 1.48 -0.79
CA LYS A 27 -2.90 0.81 -2.09
C LYS A 27 -1.72 1.30 -2.92
N ILE A 28 -0.96 0.36 -3.50
CA ILE A 28 0.13 0.65 -4.43
C ILE A 28 -0.30 0.34 -5.85
N SER A 29 0.03 1.21 -6.80
CA SER A 29 -0.22 1.01 -8.22
C SER A 29 1.01 1.30 -9.05
N THR A 30 1.18 0.52 -10.12
CA THR A 30 2.18 0.72 -11.19
C THR A 30 1.51 0.76 -12.56
N ALA A 31 0.18 0.90 -12.61
CA ALA A 31 -0.63 0.85 -13.82
C ALA A 31 -0.55 2.16 -14.65
N PHE A 32 0.67 2.61 -14.95
CA PHE A 32 0.97 3.79 -15.75
C PHE A 32 2.35 3.63 -16.41
N PRO A 33 2.64 4.36 -17.50
CA PRO A 33 3.95 4.32 -18.15
C PRO A 33 5.08 4.66 -17.18
N GLY A 34 6.09 3.78 -17.07
CA GLY A 34 7.21 3.94 -16.13
C GLY A 34 6.96 3.43 -14.72
N GLY A 35 5.75 2.95 -14.38
CA GLY A 35 5.49 2.30 -13.10
C GLY A 35 6.38 1.07 -12.88
N ASN A 36 7.09 1.04 -11.75
CA ASN A 36 8.06 0.01 -11.42
C ASN A 36 8.25 -0.20 -9.91
N VAL A 37 7.54 -1.17 -9.33
CA VAL A 37 7.80 -1.79 -8.01
C VAL A 37 7.05 -3.13 -7.95
N VAL A 38 7.45 -4.01 -7.06
CA VAL A 38 6.65 -5.12 -6.54
C VAL A 38 6.36 -4.90 -5.05
N VAL A 39 5.16 -5.23 -4.60
CA VAL A 39 4.83 -5.25 -3.16
C VAL A 39 5.25 -6.60 -2.61
N GLU A 40 6.26 -6.62 -1.75
CA GLU A 40 6.79 -7.86 -1.16
C GLU A 40 6.01 -8.24 0.11
N LYS A 41 5.66 -7.25 0.93
CA LYS A 41 4.90 -7.43 2.19
C LYS A 41 4.22 -6.12 2.60
N ILE A 42 3.03 -6.24 3.18
CA ILE A 42 2.34 -5.15 3.89
C ILE A 42 2.28 -5.51 5.38
N ASP A 43 2.83 -4.65 6.24
CA ASP A 43 2.84 -4.78 7.70
C ASP A 43 2.23 -3.51 8.32
N GLY A 44 0.90 -3.49 8.39
CA GLY A 44 0.14 -2.28 8.71
C GLY A 44 0.46 -1.13 7.75
N ARG A 45 1.01 -0.03 8.27
CA ARG A 45 1.44 1.15 7.49
C ARG A 45 2.92 1.09 7.04
N THR A 46 3.56 -0.07 7.12
CA THR A 46 4.89 -0.33 6.52
C THR A 46 4.73 -1.19 5.28
N ILE A 47 5.13 -0.65 4.14
CA ILE A 47 5.03 -1.29 2.83
C ILE A 47 6.44 -1.64 2.37
N HIS A 48 6.74 -2.94 2.29
CA HIS A 48 8.02 -3.43 1.78
C HIS A 48 7.93 -3.59 0.26
N LEU A 49 8.81 -2.89 -0.44
CA LEU A 49 8.83 -2.74 -1.88
C LEU A 49 10.15 -3.24 -2.48
N GLY A 50 10.04 -4.04 -3.52
CA GLY A 50 11.14 -4.44 -4.39
C GLY A 50 11.08 -3.71 -5.73
N THR A 51 12.20 -3.62 -6.45
CA THR A 51 12.17 -3.21 -7.86
C THR A 51 11.69 -4.38 -8.71
N ASP A 52 10.72 -4.12 -9.60
CA ASP A 52 10.31 -5.13 -10.58
C ASP A 52 11.39 -5.24 -11.66
N LEU A 53 12.18 -6.32 -11.62
CA LEU A 53 13.30 -6.49 -12.55
C LEU A 53 12.88 -7.02 -13.92
N ARG A 54 11.70 -7.65 -14.04
CA ARG A 54 11.20 -8.25 -15.30
C ARG A 54 12.22 -9.14 -16.02
N GLY A 55 13.02 -9.89 -15.24
CA GLY A 55 14.10 -10.76 -15.74
C GLY A 55 15.42 -10.05 -16.06
N GLY A 56 15.51 -8.73 -15.83
CA GLY A 56 16.73 -7.94 -15.98
C GLY A 56 17.69 -8.04 -14.79
N GLN A 57 18.83 -7.38 -14.93
CA GLN A 57 19.82 -7.23 -13.86
C GLN A 57 19.31 -6.28 -12.76
N PRO A 58 19.81 -6.39 -11.52
CA PRO A 58 19.46 -5.44 -10.45
C PRO A 58 19.67 -3.99 -10.88
N TRP A 59 18.61 -3.18 -10.78
CA TRP A 59 18.62 -1.74 -11.09
C TRP A 59 18.03 -0.94 -9.91
N PHE A 60 18.50 0.28 -9.75
CA PHE A 60 17.99 1.29 -8.81
C PHE A 60 16.62 1.92 -9.14
N TYR A 61 16.01 1.68 -10.31
CA TYR A 61 14.82 2.45 -10.73
C TYR A 61 13.55 1.91 -10.07
N TRP A 62 12.77 2.82 -9.48
CA TRP A 62 11.46 2.54 -8.89
C TRP A 62 10.53 3.73 -9.12
N CYS A 63 9.23 3.47 -9.30
CA CYS A 63 8.20 4.49 -9.46
C CYS A 63 6.82 3.88 -9.19
N PHE A 64 6.02 4.51 -8.33
CA PHE A 64 4.71 3.99 -7.99
C PHE A 64 3.76 5.12 -7.58
N ASP A 65 2.47 4.84 -7.73
CA ASP A 65 1.39 5.61 -7.13
C ASP A 65 0.98 4.93 -5.80
N ALA A 66 0.66 5.73 -4.80
CA ALA A 66 0.19 5.27 -3.51
C ALA A 66 -1.04 6.07 -3.08
N THR A 67 -2.15 5.37 -2.83
CA THR A 67 -3.35 5.95 -2.22
C THR A 67 -3.49 5.48 -0.79
N VAL A 68 -3.81 6.39 0.13
CA VAL A 68 -4.04 6.08 1.55
C VAL A 68 -5.50 6.35 1.92
N ALA A 69 -6.14 5.42 2.61
CA ALA A 69 -7.53 5.58 3.04
C ALA A 69 -7.68 6.56 4.21
N ASN A 70 -6.69 6.59 5.11
CA ASN A 70 -6.69 7.43 6.30
C ASN A 70 -5.41 8.28 6.41
N PRO A 71 -5.51 9.56 6.84
CA PRO A 71 -4.35 10.41 7.10
C PRO A 71 -3.38 9.76 8.10
N GLY A 72 -2.08 10.01 7.91
CA GLY A 72 -1.04 9.51 8.79
C GLY A 72 0.22 9.09 8.05
N LYS A 73 1.28 8.76 8.81
CA LYS A 73 2.56 8.36 8.23
C LYS A 73 2.47 6.95 7.63
N VAL A 74 3.03 6.77 6.44
CA VAL A 74 3.26 5.46 5.81
C VAL A 74 4.76 5.34 5.58
N LEU A 75 5.32 4.17 5.89
CA LEU A 75 6.70 3.85 5.60
C LEU A 75 6.78 3.01 4.32
N PHE A 76 7.43 3.53 3.29
CA PHE A 76 7.77 2.77 2.09
C PHE A 76 9.23 2.32 2.19
N ASP A 77 9.44 1.03 2.43
CA ASP A 77 10.75 0.42 2.57
C ASP A 77 11.19 -0.20 1.23
N LEU A 78 12.15 0.43 0.55
CA LEU A 78 12.69 -0.04 -0.75
C LEU A 78 13.78 -1.12 -0.59
N GLY A 79 13.98 -1.63 0.62
CA GLY A 79 14.95 -2.67 0.94
C GLY A 79 16.40 -2.26 0.67
N LYS A 80 17.27 -3.25 0.57
CA LYS A 80 18.70 -3.08 0.26
C LYS A 80 19.01 -3.45 -1.21
N PRO A 81 20.10 -2.91 -1.79
CA PRO A 81 20.88 -1.77 -1.32
C PRO A 81 20.05 -0.48 -1.28
N GLN A 82 20.54 0.57 -0.61
CA GLN A 82 19.86 1.87 -0.54
C GLN A 82 19.71 2.47 -1.95
N LYS A 83 18.47 2.87 -2.31
CA LYS A 83 18.10 3.38 -3.63
C LYS A 83 17.66 4.85 -3.60
N ILE A 84 17.74 5.49 -2.44
CA ILE A 84 17.40 6.90 -2.22
C ILE A 84 18.69 7.70 -2.00
N GLY A 85 18.88 8.75 -2.80
CA GLY A 85 20.01 9.68 -2.69
C GLY A 85 19.83 10.76 -1.62
N VAL A 86 20.81 11.65 -1.48
CA VAL A 86 20.88 12.65 -0.40
C VAL A 86 19.69 13.62 -0.31
N ARG A 87 18.95 13.83 -1.40
CA ARG A 87 17.77 14.69 -1.43
C ARG A 87 16.47 13.96 -1.04
N GLY A 88 16.52 12.66 -0.78
CA GLY A 88 15.30 11.87 -0.59
C GLY A 88 14.61 11.53 -1.91
N PRO A 89 13.44 10.86 -1.83
CA PRO A 89 12.64 10.53 -3.00
C PRO A 89 12.03 11.79 -3.63
N ALA A 90 11.87 11.79 -4.95
CA ALA A 90 11.00 12.76 -5.63
C ALA A 90 9.54 12.30 -5.50
N VAL A 91 8.64 13.20 -5.14
CA VAL A 91 7.22 12.93 -4.93
C VAL A 91 6.38 13.98 -5.63
N SER A 92 5.26 13.53 -6.18
CA SER A 92 4.17 14.37 -6.70
C SER A 92 2.90 14.08 -5.91
N ILE A 93 2.12 15.13 -5.64
CA ILE A 93 0.79 15.06 -5.02
C ILE A 93 -0.31 15.59 -5.96
N ASP A 94 0.04 15.84 -7.23
CA ASP A 94 -0.81 16.44 -8.26
C ASP A 94 -0.84 15.60 -9.54
N GLU A 95 -0.82 14.28 -9.38
CA GLU A 95 -0.89 13.29 -10.47
C GLU A 95 0.30 13.39 -11.45
N GLY A 96 1.48 13.74 -10.94
CA GLY A 96 2.73 13.78 -11.71
C GLY A 96 2.97 15.09 -12.46
N LYS A 97 2.15 16.14 -12.27
CA LYS A 97 2.32 17.44 -12.95
C LYS A 97 3.50 18.23 -12.41
N SER A 98 3.74 18.17 -11.10
CA SER A 98 4.89 18.78 -10.44
C SER A 98 5.53 17.82 -9.45
N TRP A 99 6.84 18.01 -9.22
CA TRP A 99 7.65 17.12 -8.40
C TRP A 99 8.53 17.91 -7.44
N SER A 100 8.65 17.42 -6.21
CA SER A 100 9.55 17.94 -5.19
C SER A 100 10.30 16.80 -4.50
N TYR A 101 11.50 17.08 -4.02
CA TYR A 101 12.26 16.11 -3.22
C TYR A 101 11.77 16.16 -1.76
N LEU A 102 11.57 15.01 -1.12
CA LEU A 102 11.09 14.98 0.28
C LEU A 102 12.18 15.27 1.33
N GLY A 103 13.46 15.20 0.96
CA GLY A 103 14.58 15.47 1.86
C GLY A 103 15.09 16.92 1.80
N THR A 104 14.39 17.82 1.11
CA THR A 104 14.73 19.25 1.02
C THR A 104 13.89 20.09 1.98
#